data_AF-G4U0Z8-F1
#
_entry.id   AF-G4U0Z8-F1
#
_cell.length_a   1.000
_cell.length_b   1.000
_cell.length_c   1.000
_cell.angle_alpha   90.00
_cell.angle_beta   90.00
_cell.angle_gamma   90.00
#
_symmetry.space_group_name_H-M   'P 1'
#
loop_
_entity.id
_entity.type
_entity.pdbx_description
1 polymer ?
#
loop_
_entity_poly.entity_id
_entity_poly.type
_entity_poly.pdbx_seq_one_letter_code
_entity_poly.pdbx_strand_id
1 'polypeptide(L)'
;MAILASVDPPKRCIEALTRAGEYDNALLQTGVRMFEDFIGYSNHVGLFTEEVSVAGEGLGNAVQGFTHVTMISTAFHLSRSLRKGHA
;
A
#
# COMPACT_ATOMS: atom_id res chain seq x y z
N MET A 1 17.78 -9.73 4.83
CA MET A 1 17.27 -9.04 3.63
C MET A 1 16.77 -10.09 2.67
N ALA A 2 15.59 -10.65 2.97
CA ALA A 2 15.01 -11.73 2.20
C ALA A 2 13.49 -11.54 2.17
N ILE A 3 13.02 -11.22 0.96
CA ILE A 3 11.82 -11.76 0.33
C ILE A 3 10.48 -11.21 0.87
N LEU A 4 9.92 -10.30 0.06
CA LEU A 4 8.56 -9.74 0.06
C LEU A 4 7.42 -10.77 -0.10
N ALA A 5 7.66 -12.07 0.12
CA ALA A 5 6.68 -13.17 -0.01
C ALA A 5 5.98 -13.49 1.31
N SER A 6 5.64 -12.46 2.08
CA SER A 6 4.57 -12.55 3.08
C SER A 6 3.63 -11.40 2.76
N VAL A 7 2.79 -11.61 1.76
CA VAL A 7 1.87 -10.60 1.19
C VAL A 7 0.62 -10.49 2.06
N ASP A 8 0.78 -9.85 3.22
CA ASP A 8 -0.30 -9.22 3.97
C ASP A 8 0.05 -7.90 4.71
N PRO A 9 1.30 -7.58 5.10
CA PRO A 9 1.57 -6.41 5.92
C PRO A 9 1.65 -5.04 5.21
N PRO A 10 1.96 -4.85 3.90
CA PRO A 10 2.17 -3.48 3.41
C PRO A 10 0.88 -2.65 3.45
N LYS A 11 -0.27 -3.24 3.14
CA LYS A 11 -1.56 -2.53 3.09
C LYS A 11 -1.97 -2.03 4.49
N ARG A 12 -1.92 -2.93 5.49
CA ARG A 12 -2.23 -2.58 6.89
C ARG A 12 -1.18 -1.66 7.51
N CYS A 13 0.09 -1.79 7.13
CA CYS A 13 1.13 -0.86 7.55
C CYS A 13 0.90 0.53 6.99
N ILE A 14 0.51 0.68 5.72
CA ILE A 14 0.17 1.99 5.15
C ILE A 14 -1.04 2.59 5.88
N GLU A 15 -2.07 1.80 6.17
CA GLU A 15 -3.22 2.29 6.95
C GLU A 15 -2.81 2.72 8.37
N ALA A 16 -1.95 1.94 9.04
CA ALA A 16 -1.42 2.28 10.36
C ALA A 16 -0.57 3.56 10.34
N LEU A 17 0.31 3.71 9.35
CA LEU A 17 1.14 4.92 9.15
C LEU A 17 0.27 6.13 8.84
N THR A 18 -0.78 5.95 8.05
CA THR A 18 -1.77 7.00 7.74
C THR A 18 -2.45 7.49 9.02
N ARG A 19 -2.87 6.57 9.90
CA ARG A 19 -3.49 6.91 11.19
C ARG A 19 -2.50 7.56 12.15
N ALA A 20 -1.27 7.06 12.21
CA ALA A 20 -0.20 7.68 12.99
C ALA A 20 0.18 9.06 12.46
N GLY A 21 -0.04 9.29 11.16
CA GLY A 21 0.07 10.56 10.47
C GLY A 21 -0.78 11.70 11.04
N GLU A 22 -1.84 11.39 11.80
CA GLU A 22 -2.59 12.42 12.53
C GLU A 22 -1.77 13.08 13.65
N TYR A 23 -0.74 12.39 14.16
CA TYR A 23 0.13 12.89 15.24
C TYR A 23 1.50 13.33 14.73
N ASP A 24 2.00 12.69 13.66
CA ASP A 24 3.30 12.99 13.06
C ASP A 24 3.21 13.00 11.54
N ASN A 25 3.35 14.19 10.95
CA ASN A 25 3.33 14.37 9.49
C ASN A 25 4.41 13.57 8.75
N ALA A 26 5.56 13.26 9.37
CA ALA A 26 6.59 12.44 8.75
C ALA A 26 6.10 11.00 8.52
N LEU A 27 5.27 10.47 9.41
CA LEU A 27 4.65 9.15 9.25
C LEU A 27 3.59 9.16 8.14
N LEU A 28 2.85 10.26 7.99
CA LEU A 28 1.92 10.43 6.88
C LEU A 28 2.66 10.41 5.54
N GLN A 29 3.76 11.17 5.42
CA GLN A 29 4.59 11.21 4.21
C GLN A 29 5.22 9.83 3.91
N THR A 30 5.65 9.10 4.94
CA THR A 30 6.14 7.72 4.79
C THR A 30 5.04 6.80 4.27
N GLY A 31 3.82 6.91 4.81
CA GLY A 31 2.65 6.16 4.35
C GLY A 31 2.31 6.46 2.89
N VAL A 32 2.35 7.73 2.47
CA VAL A 32 2.16 8.13 1.06
C VAL A 32 3.20 7.48 0.17
N ARG A 33 4.49 7.59 0.50
CA ARG A 33 5.56 7.01 -0.30
C ARG A 33 5.44 5.50 -0.44
N MET A 34 5.13 4.81 0.65
CA MET A 34 4.89 3.35 0.62
C MET A 34 3.67 2.98 -0.23
N PHE A 35 2.63 3.81 -0.24
CA PHE A 35 1.44 3.61 -1.07
C PHE A 35 1.76 3.80 -2.57
N GLU A 36 2.54 4.83 -2.92
CA GLU A 36 3.01 5.07 -4.29
C GLU A 36 3.88 3.92 -4.80
N ASP A 37 4.86 3.49 -3.99
CA ASP A 37 5.70 2.32 -4.29
C ASP A 37 4.83 1.07 -4.50
N PHE A 38 3.77 0.90 -3.70
CA PHE A 38 2.88 -0.24 -3.80
C PHE A 38 2.07 -0.25 -5.11
N ILE A 39 1.59 0.91 -5.58
CA ILE A 39 0.90 1.02 -6.88
C ILE A 39 1.84 0.61 -8.02
N GLY A 40 3.13 0.89 -7.90
CA GLY A 40 4.14 0.50 -8.89
C GLY A 40 4.28 -1.00 -9.12
N TYR A 41 3.84 -1.84 -8.17
CA TYR A 41 3.84 -3.31 -8.32
C TYR A 41 2.57 -3.87 -8.97
N SER A 42 1.60 -3.02 -9.33
CA SER A 42 0.47 -3.47 -10.12
C SER A 42 0.91 -3.81 -11.54
N ASN A 43 0.30 -4.84 -12.14
CA ASN A 43 0.58 -5.17 -13.53
C ASN A 43 -0.07 -4.16 -14.49
N HIS A 44 0.16 -4.33 -15.80
CA HIS A 44 -0.35 -3.47 -16.86
C HIS A 44 -1.90 -3.33 -16.91
N VAL A 45 -2.65 -4.22 -16.25
CA VAL A 45 -4.12 -4.14 -16.11
C VAL A 45 -4.56 -3.71 -14.70
N GLY A 46 -3.64 -3.25 -13.85
CA GLY A 46 -3.92 -2.76 -12.51
C GLY A 46 -4.18 -3.86 -11.48
N LEU A 47 -3.86 -5.12 -11.78
CA LEU A 47 -4.02 -6.23 -10.85
C LEU A 47 -2.74 -6.45 -10.04
N PHE A 48 -2.93 -6.72 -8.75
CA PHE A 48 -1.87 -7.13 -7.84
C PHE A 48 -1.75 -8.67 -7.83
N THR A 49 -0.50 -9.15 -7.84
CA THR A 49 -0.16 -10.57 -7.70
C THR A 49 0.01 -10.95 -6.23
N GLU A 50 -0.14 -12.23 -5.93
CA GLU A 50 0.03 -12.77 -4.57
C GLU A 50 1.46 -12.60 -4.04
N GLU A 51 2.46 -12.59 -4.92
CA GLU A 51 3.85 -12.38 -4.54
C GLU A 51 4.50 -11.41 -5.52
N VAL A 52 5.56 -10.75 -5.09
CA VAL A 52 6.40 -9.91 -5.94
C VAL A 52 7.84 -10.39 -5.79
N SER A 53 8.45 -10.77 -6.92
CA SER A 53 9.85 -11.13 -7.02
C SER A 53 10.74 -9.97 -6.59
N VAL A 54 11.97 -10.28 -6.19
CA VAL A 54 13.02 -9.28 -5.93
C VAL A 54 13.31 -8.42 -7.17
N ALA A 55 12.98 -8.93 -8.36
CA ALA A 55 13.08 -8.20 -9.63
C ALA A 55 11.84 -7.34 -9.96
N GLY A 56 10.81 -7.32 -9.11
CA GLY A 56 9.56 -6.58 -9.33
C GLY A 56 8.53 -7.33 -10.19
N GLU A 57 8.81 -8.57 -10.58
CA GLU A 57 7.86 -9.40 -11.32
C GLU A 57 6.76 -9.94 -10.39
N GLY A 58 5.51 -9.85 -10.82
CA GLY A 58 4.41 -10.45 -10.08
C GLY A 58 4.42 -11.97 -10.18
N LEU A 59 4.44 -12.66 -9.04
CA LEU A 59 4.45 -14.11 -8.90
C LEU A 59 3.12 -14.60 -8.29
N GLY A 60 2.70 -15.82 -8.64
CA GLY A 60 1.45 -16.42 -8.14
C GLY A 60 0.20 -15.97 -8.91
N ASN A 61 -1.00 -16.18 -8.34
CA ASN A 61 -2.23 -15.82 -9.03
C ASN A 61 -2.44 -14.31 -9.01
N ALA A 62 -2.71 -13.74 -10.17
CA ALA A 62 -3.20 -12.38 -10.30
C ALA A 62 -4.71 -12.37 -10.12
N VAL A 63 -5.21 -12.53 -8.89
CA VAL A 63 -6.51 -12.02 -8.37
C VAL A 63 -6.60 -12.44 -6.90
N GLN A 64 -6.27 -11.53 -5.99
CA GLN A 64 -6.70 -11.63 -4.60
C GLN A 64 -7.66 -10.47 -4.31
N GLY A 65 -8.97 -10.76 -4.24
CA GLY A 65 -10.01 -9.74 -4.02
C GLY A 65 -9.79 -8.91 -2.74
N PHE A 66 -9.24 -9.53 -1.70
CA PHE A 66 -8.88 -8.86 -0.45
C PHE A 66 -7.82 -7.76 -0.63
N THR A 67 -6.85 -7.93 -1.55
CA THR A 67 -5.82 -6.92 -1.81
C THR A 67 -6.43 -5.66 -2.40
N HIS A 68 -7.36 -5.81 -3.34
CA HIS A 68 -8.04 -4.68 -3.97
C HIS A 68 -8.94 -3.93 -2.97
N VAL A 69 -9.74 -4.66 -2.18
CA VAL A 69 -10.61 -4.03 -1.16
C VAL A 69 -9.77 -3.29 -0.12
N THR A 70 -8.65 -3.88 0.33
CA THR A 70 -7.77 -3.23 1.32
C THR A 70 -7.06 -2.02 0.72
N MET A 71 -6.66 -2.07 -0.55
CA MET A 71 -6.08 -0.92 -1.27
C MET A 71 -7.06 0.25 -1.36
N ILE A 72 -8.32 -0.01 -1.69
CA ILE A 72 -9.37 1.02 -1.75
C ILE A 72 -9.57 1.65 -0.36
N SER A 73 -9.66 0.84 0.69
CA SER A 73 -9.79 1.32 2.08
C SER A 73 -8.60 2.20 2.49
N THR A 74 -7.39 1.75 2.15
CA THR A 74 -6.15 2.47 2.47
C THR A 74 -6.09 3.81 1.74
N ALA A 75 -6.39 3.83 0.44
CA ALA A 75 -6.42 5.05 -0.37
C ALA A 75 -7.43 6.07 0.17
N PHE A 76 -8.61 5.60 0.60
CA PHE A 76 -9.64 6.44 1.18
C PHE A 76 -9.18 7.10 2.49
N HIS A 77 -8.59 6.31 3.41
CA HIS A 77 -8.06 6.84 4.66
C HIS A 77 -6.89 7.79 4.45
N LEU A 78 -6.00 7.48 3.50
CA LEU A 78 -4.85 8.31 3.16
C LEU A 78 -5.31 9.68 2.63
N SER A 79 -6.22 9.69 1.65
CA SER A 79 -6.81 10.91 1.09
C SER A 79 -7.49 11.76 2.17
N ARG A 80 -8.25 11.15 3.08
CA ARG A 80 -8.90 11.87 4.18
C ARG A 80 -7.88 12.48 5.15
N SER A 81 -6.81 11.77 5.47
CA SER A 81 -5.78 12.26 6.40
C SER A 81 -4.96 13.40 5.79
N LEU A 82 -4.61 13.29 4.49
CA LEU A 82 -3.98 14.38 3.74
C LEU A 82 -4.86 15.63 3.67
N ARG A 83 -6.18 15.49 3.49
CA ARG A 83 -7.09 16.65 3.50
C ARG A 83 -7.19 17.35 4.85
N LYS A 84 -7.03 16.62 5.97
CA LYS A 84 -7.03 17.21 7.31
C LYS A 84 -5.74 17.98 7.63
N GLY A 85 -4.59 17.50 7.16
CA GLY A 85 -3.30 18.16 7.40
C GLY A 85 -3.09 19.48 6.64
N HIS A 86 -3.92 19.78 5.65
CA HIS A 86 -3.91 21.03 4.86
C HIS A 86 -4.98 22.05 5.30
N ALA A 87 -5.71 21.79 6.39
CA ALA A 87 -6.73 22.69 6.96
C ALA A 87 -6.19 23.37 8.22
#